data_AF-A0A6G9FNT6-F1
#
_entry.id   AF-A0A6G9FNT6-F1
#
_cell.length_a   1.000
_cell.length_b   1.000
_cell.length_c   1.000
_cell.angle_alpha   90.00
_cell.angle_beta   90.00
_cell.angle_gamma   90.00
#
_symmetry.space_group_name_H-M   'P 1'
#
loop_
_entity.id
_entity.type
_entity.pdbx_description
1 polymer ?
#
loop_
_entity_poly.entity_id
_entity_poly.type
_entity_poly.pdbx_seq_one_letter_code
_entity_poly.pdbx_strand_id
1 'polypeptide(L)'
;MEDVSAAAVVFADGVNALLPDQEDGEIDGTALTAVRSLTPTWHRRCGRRLLWGMIGFFVALVAFTVAAGLAGTAVSVVIMALIGGITWVCLGIGVYTVRRGLRERWLRRHGITVTATAAATPGAYVYMDGTGTYRGFVHGEDGPYVTVSYDPRDPADVLVPRRRTCAF
;
A
#
# COMPACT_ATOMS: atom_id res chain seq x y z
N MET A 1 -47.47 -13.33 -29.09
CA MET A 1 -46.55 -12.42 -28.37
C MET A 1 -46.86 -12.39 -26.87
N GLU A 2 -47.96 -13.00 -26.42
CA GLU A 2 -48.41 -13.01 -25.01
C GLU A 2 -47.79 -14.16 -24.18
N ASP A 3 -47.35 -15.25 -24.81
CA ASP A 3 -46.78 -16.42 -24.10
C ASP A 3 -45.43 -16.15 -23.42
N VAL A 4 -44.65 -15.22 -23.95
CA VAL A 4 -43.34 -14.85 -23.38
C VAL A 4 -43.51 -14.09 -22.07
N SER A 5 -44.57 -13.29 -21.95
CA SER A 5 -44.90 -12.56 -20.73
C SER A 5 -45.32 -13.52 -19.61
N ALA A 6 -46.17 -14.50 -19.94
CA ALA A 6 -46.60 -15.52 -18.99
C ALA A 6 -45.43 -16.38 -18.49
N ALA A 7 -44.53 -16.80 -19.40
CA ALA A 7 -43.35 -17.58 -19.03
C ALA A 7 -42.37 -16.79 -18.13
N ALA A 8 -42.21 -15.49 -18.38
CA ALA A 8 -41.36 -14.64 -17.56
C ALA A 8 -41.92 -14.45 -16.14
N VAL A 9 -43.24 -14.31 -15.99
CA VAL A 9 -43.89 -14.18 -14.69
C VAL A 9 -43.79 -15.48 -13.88
N VAL A 10 -44.02 -16.64 -14.51
CA VAL A 10 -43.90 -17.94 -13.83
C VAL A 10 -42.45 -18.25 -13.43
N PHE A 11 -41.48 -17.83 -14.26
CA PHE A 11 -40.07 -17.95 -13.90
C PHE A 11 -39.70 -17.03 -12.73
N ALA A 12 -40.17 -15.78 -12.73
CA ALA A 12 -39.94 -14.84 -11.63
C ALA A 12 -40.56 -15.36 -10.32
N ASP A 13 -41.79 -15.87 -10.35
CA ASP A 13 -42.45 -16.48 -9.20
C ASP A 13 -41.73 -17.75 -8.71
N GLY A 14 -41.26 -18.60 -9.64
CA GLY A 14 -40.49 -19.79 -9.27
C GLY A 14 -39.16 -19.46 -8.60
N VAL A 15 -38.47 -18.41 -9.07
CA VAL A 15 -37.23 -17.91 -8.44
C VAL A 15 -37.53 -17.30 -7.07
N ASN A 16 -38.59 -16.50 -6.94
CA ASN A 16 -39.00 -15.92 -5.65
C ASN A 16 -39.43 -17.00 -4.65
N ALA A 17 -40.09 -18.07 -5.09
CA ALA A 17 -40.51 -19.18 -4.23
C ALA A 17 -39.34 -20.06 -3.76
N LEU A 18 -38.20 -20.04 -4.47
CA LEU A 18 -36.97 -20.76 -4.10
C LEU A 18 -36.03 -19.91 -3.23
N LEU A 19 -36.27 -18.60 -3.13
CA LEU A 19 -35.59 -17.74 -2.19
C LEU A 19 -36.27 -17.94 -0.82
N PRO A 20 -35.56 -18.44 0.21
CA PRO A 20 -36.14 -18.48 1.55
C PRO A 20 -36.50 -17.05 1.98
N ASP A 21 -37.67 -16.87 2.59
CA ASP A 21 -38.10 -15.59 3.16
C ASP A 21 -36.97 -15.04 4.03
N GLN A 22 -36.30 -14.03 3.50
CA GLN A 22 -35.14 -13.43 4.10
C GLN A 22 -35.67 -12.42 5.12
N GLU A 23 -36.10 -12.95 6.28
CA GLU A 23 -36.20 -12.15 7.49
C GLU A 23 -34.87 -11.39 7.66
N ASP A 24 -34.96 -10.14 8.13
CA ASP A 24 -33.91 -9.14 8.30
C ASP A 24 -32.75 -9.57 9.24
N GLY A 25 -32.20 -10.76 9.03
CA GLY A 25 -30.94 -11.22 9.57
C GLY A 25 -29.84 -10.66 8.68
N GLU A 26 -29.22 -9.59 9.16
CA GLU A 26 -27.94 -9.05 8.68
C GLU A 26 -27.04 -10.19 8.19
N ILE A 27 -26.99 -10.34 6.85
CA ILE A 27 -26.16 -11.36 6.22
C ILE A 27 -24.73 -10.94 6.46
N ASP A 28 -24.12 -11.51 7.49
CA ASP A 28 -22.74 -11.25 7.84
C ASP A 28 -21.84 -11.86 6.75
N GLY A 29 -21.59 -11.07 5.70
CA GLY A 29 -20.70 -11.39 4.58
C GLY A 29 -19.24 -11.63 4.98
N THR A 30 -18.92 -11.52 6.27
CA THR A 30 -17.62 -11.89 6.84
C THR A 30 -17.33 -13.39 6.72
N ALA A 31 -18.35 -14.25 6.63
CA ALA A 31 -18.15 -15.70 6.48
C ALA A 31 -17.74 -16.13 5.05
N LEU A 32 -18.15 -15.37 4.02
CA LEU A 32 -17.77 -15.63 2.62
C LEU A 32 -16.50 -14.88 2.20
N THR A 33 -16.11 -13.87 2.95
CA THR A 33 -14.75 -13.34 2.91
C THR A 33 -13.88 -14.15 3.86
N ALA A 34 -13.66 -15.43 3.52
CA ALA A 34 -12.46 -16.12 3.94
C ALA A 34 -11.27 -15.36 3.31
N VAL A 35 -10.90 -14.25 3.95
CA VAL A 35 -9.70 -13.46 3.71
C VAL A 35 -8.58 -14.44 3.94
N ARG A 36 -8.20 -15.12 2.87
CA ARG A 36 -7.05 -16.02 2.79
C ARG A 36 -5.92 -15.23 3.40
N SER A 37 -5.55 -15.61 4.62
CA SER A 37 -4.73 -14.81 5.51
C SER A 37 -3.41 -14.54 4.82
N LEU A 38 -3.32 -13.35 4.22
CA LEU A 38 -2.13 -12.86 3.56
C LEU A 38 -0.99 -12.97 4.56
N THR A 39 -0.04 -13.87 4.30
CA THR A 39 1.19 -14.05 5.05
C THR A 39 1.89 -12.69 5.22
N PRO A 40 1.79 -12.01 6.39
CA PRO A 40 2.32 -10.66 6.56
C PRO A 40 3.80 -10.64 6.95
N THR A 41 4.39 -11.79 7.25
CA THR A 41 5.52 -11.84 8.17
C THR A 41 6.87 -11.58 7.53
N TRP A 42 7.03 -11.82 6.22
CA TRP A 42 8.35 -11.69 5.59
C TRP A 42 8.76 -10.22 5.40
N HIS A 43 7.83 -9.36 4.99
CA HIS A 43 8.14 -7.97 4.66
C HIS A 43 8.53 -7.14 5.89
N ARG A 44 7.80 -7.30 7.01
CA ARG A 44 8.10 -6.62 8.27
C ARG A 44 9.42 -7.10 8.88
N ARG A 45 9.75 -8.40 8.71
CA ARG A 45 11.05 -8.95 9.12
C ARG A 45 12.20 -8.46 8.25
N CYS A 46 12.01 -8.40 6.93
CA CYS A 46 13.03 -7.92 5.99
C CYS A 46 13.38 -6.46 6.27
N GLY A 47 12.37 -5.59 6.42
CA GLY A 47 12.58 -4.18 6.77
C GLY A 47 13.29 -3.99 8.10
N ARG A 48 12.94 -4.79 9.13
CA ARG A 48 13.66 -4.77 10.41
C ARG A 48 15.12 -5.19 10.25
N ARG A 49 15.42 -6.28 9.54
CA ARG A 49 16.81 -6.71 9.31
C ARG A 49 17.64 -5.67 8.56
N LEU A 50 17.04 -5.00 7.58
CA LEU A 50 17.67 -3.89 6.86
C LEU A 50 17.95 -2.69 7.77
N LEU A 51 16.98 -2.32 8.62
CA LEU A 51 17.16 -1.25 9.61
C LEU A 51 18.28 -1.60 10.61
N TRP A 52 18.26 -2.83 11.15
CA TRP A 52 19.32 -3.31 12.04
C TRP A 52 20.69 -3.34 11.35
N GLY A 53 20.74 -3.71 10.07
CA GLY A 53 21.97 -3.64 9.26
C GLY A 53 22.48 -2.20 9.09
N MET A 54 21.58 -1.25 8.82
CA MET A 54 21.93 0.18 8.70
C MET A 54 22.44 0.76 10.03
N ILE A 55 21.79 0.40 11.15
CA ILE A 55 22.24 0.78 12.50
C ILE A 55 23.60 0.15 12.80
N GLY A 56 23.78 -1.14 12.51
CA GLY A 56 25.05 -1.84 12.72
C GLY A 56 26.19 -1.23 11.91
N PHE A 57 25.95 -0.90 10.64
CA PHE A 57 26.92 -0.20 9.79
C PHE A 57 27.28 1.18 10.34
N PHE A 58 26.29 1.95 10.81
CA PHE A 58 26.55 3.26 11.43
C PHE A 58 27.41 3.15 12.68
N VAL A 59 27.08 2.21 13.58
CA VAL A 59 27.85 1.97 14.81
C VAL A 59 29.28 1.55 14.48
N ALA A 60 29.46 0.65 13.50
CA ALA A 60 30.79 0.22 13.06
C ALA A 60 31.61 1.38 12.48
N LEU A 61 30.99 2.25 11.69
CA LEU A 61 31.62 3.44 11.11
C LEU A 61 32.07 4.42 12.20
N VAL A 62 31.22 4.71 13.18
CA VAL A 62 31.57 5.55 14.33
C VAL A 62 32.75 4.94 15.10
N ALA A 63 32.71 3.64 15.39
CA ALA A 63 33.79 2.94 16.07
C ALA A 63 35.12 3.01 15.28
N PHE A 64 35.07 2.81 13.97
CA PHE A 64 36.25 2.93 13.09
C PHE A 64 36.81 4.35 13.07
N THR A 65 35.94 5.36 13.08
CA THR A 65 36.33 6.78 13.08
C THR A 65 37.02 7.14 14.39
N VAL A 66 36.52 6.65 15.52
CA VAL A 66 37.15 6.83 16.85
C VAL A 66 38.50 6.11 16.93
N ALA A 67 38.59 4.87 16.44
CA ALA A 67 39.85 4.12 16.41
C ALA A 67 40.92 4.79 15.53
N ALA A 68 40.53 5.34 14.38
CA ALA A 68 41.42 6.12 13.52
C ALA A 68 41.91 7.42 14.20
N GLY A 69 41.05 8.06 14.99
CA GLY A 69 41.42 9.25 15.78
C GLY A 69 42.46 8.94 16.85
N LEU A 70 42.34 7.79 17.53
CA LEU A 70 43.33 7.33 18.51
C LEU A 70 44.69 7.00 17.87
N ALA A 71 44.70 6.58 16.59
CA ALA A 71 45.93 6.35 15.83
C ALA A 71 46.65 7.64 15.40
N GLY A 72 46.13 8.82 15.76
CA GLY A 72 46.82 10.11 15.65
C GLY A 72 46.92 10.69 14.23
N THR A 73 46.25 10.10 13.24
CA THR A 73 46.27 10.60 11.86
C THR A 73 45.00 11.40 11.57
N ALA A 74 45.00 12.69 11.90
CA ALA A 74 43.83 13.57 11.70
C ALA A 74 43.28 13.53 10.26
N VAL A 75 44.16 13.36 9.27
CA VAL A 75 43.78 13.21 7.85
C VAL A 75 42.94 11.95 7.60
N SER A 76 43.27 10.82 8.24
CA SER A 76 42.53 9.57 8.05
C SER A 76 41.13 9.65 8.63
N VAL A 77 40.95 10.34 9.77
CA VAL A 77 39.66 10.59 10.40
C VAL A 77 38.75 11.39 9.49
N VAL A 78 39.25 12.46 8.89
CA VAL A 78 38.47 13.32 7.99
C VAL A 78 38.03 12.54 6.74
N ILE A 79 38.95 11.78 6.13
CA ILE A 79 38.62 10.97 4.94
C ILE A 79 37.59 9.89 5.29
N MET A 80 37.78 9.19 6.41
CA MET A 80 36.88 8.10 6.83
C MET A 80 35.49 8.62 7.18
N ALA A 81 35.39 9.78 7.84
CA ALA A 81 34.12 10.41 8.17
C ALA A 81 33.35 10.82 6.91
N LEU A 82 34.03 11.41 5.91
CA LEU A 82 33.41 11.81 4.65
C LEU A 82 32.93 10.60 3.84
N ILE A 83 33.81 9.62 3.59
CA ILE A 83 33.47 8.42 2.81
C ILE A 83 32.39 7.62 3.53
N GLY A 84 32.53 7.45 4.85
CA GLY A 84 31.57 6.76 5.67
C GLY A 84 30.20 7.45 5.63
N GLY A 85 30.17 8.76 5.82
CA GLY A 85 28.93 9.55 5.77
C GLY A 85 28.22 9.43 4.43
N ILE A 86 28.96 9.58 3.32
CA ILE A 86 28.41 9.42 1.96
C ILE A 86 27.86 8.01 1.78
N THR A 87 28.63 6.99 2.17
CA THR A 87 28.21 5.59 2.05
C THR A 87 26.93 5.32 2.85
N TRP A 88 26.82 5.89 4.05
CA TRP A 88 25.64 5.76 4.89
C TRP A 88 24.40 6.41 4.26
N VAL A 89 24.54 7.62 3.70
CA VAL A 89 23.46 8.30 2.98
C VAL A 89 23.03 7.49 1.75
N CYS A 90 23.99 7.04 0.94
CA CYS A 90 23.72 6.20 -0.23
C CYS A 90 23.00 4.90 0.15
N LEU A 91 23.43 4.25 1.24
CA LEU A 91 22.79 3.06 1.76
C LEU A 91 21.34 3.35 2.19
N GLY A 92 21.12 4.43 2.94
CA GLY A 92 19.79 4.87 3.36
C GLY A 92 18.84 5.11 2.19
N ILE A 93 19.32 5.79 1.13
CA ILE A 93 18.57 6.00 -0.12
C ILE A 93 18.27 4.66 -0.79
N GLY A 94 19.24 3.75 -0.85
CA GLY A 94 19.06 2.41 -1.40
C GLY A 94 17.99 1.61 -0.65
N VAL A 95 18.03 1.61 0.69
CA VAL A 95 17.01 0.96 1.52
C VAL A 95 15.63 1.57 1.26
N TYR A 96 15.55 2.90 1.20
CA TYR A 96 14.30 3.62 0.98
C TYR A 96 13.69 3.28 -0.38
N THR A 97 14.49 3.31 -1.45
CA THR A 97 14.02 2.99 -2.82
C THR A 97 13.58 1.53 -2.95
N VAL A 98 14.32 0.59 -2.37
CA VAL A 98 13.94 -0.83 -2.35
C VAL A 98 12.64 -1.04 -1.58
N ARG A 99 12.50 -0.44 -0.39
CA ARG A 99 11.25 -0.54 0.39
C ARG A 99 10.07 0.03 -0.38
N ARG A 100 10.24 1.19 -1.01
CA ARG A 100 9.19 1.81 -1.84
C ARG A 100 8.81 0.93 -3.03
N GLY A 101 9.78 0.41 -3.77
CA GLY A 101 9.52 -0.44 -4.94
C GLY A 101 8.87 -1.77 -4.57
N LEU A 102 9.27 -2.38 -3.45
CA LEU A 102 8.62 -3.60 -2.95
C LEU A 102 7.19 -3.32 -2.48
N ARG A 103 6.95 -2.20 -1.80
CA ARG A 103 5.61 -1.75 -1.40
C ARG A 103 4.72 -1.55 -2.62
N GLU A 104 5.20 -0.83 -3.63
CA GLU A 104 4.51 -0.64 -4.91
C GLU A 104 4.19 -1.96 -5.60
N ARG A 105 5.15 -2.89 -5.65
CA ARG A 105 4.94 -4.21 -6.28
C ARG A 105 3.96 -5.07 -5.48
N TRP A 106 3.93 -4.93 -4.17
CA TRP A 106 3.01 -5.66 -3.30
C TRP A 106 1.58 -5.11 -3.41
N LEU A 107 1.39 -3.79 -3.35
CA LEU A 107 0.10 -3.11 -3.56
C LEU A 107 -0.49 -3.42 -4.93
N ARG A 108 0.32 -3.50 -5.98
CA ARG A 108 -0.16 -3.91 -7.32
C ARG A 108 -0.68 -5.35 -7.38
N ARG A 109 -0.23 -6.23 -6.48
CA ARG A 109 -0.62 -7.66 -6.48
C ARG A 109 -1.72 -7.97 -5.47
N HIS A 110 -1.79 -7.22 -4.37
CA HIS A 110 -2.64 -7.55 -3.22
C HIS A 110 -3.47 -6.37 -2.71
N GLY A 111 -3.26 -5.16 -3.25
CA GLY A 111 -4.02 -3.99 -2.87
C GLY A 111 -5.42 -4.04 -3.47
N ILE A 112 -6.38 -3.44 -2.75
CA ILE A 112 -7.74 -3.26 -3.24
C ILE A 112 -7.76 -1.98 -4.07
N THR A 113 -8.26 -2.08 -5.30
CA THR A 113 -8.42 -0.93 -6.19
C THR A 113 -9.81 -0.33 -6.05
N VAL A 114 -9.89 0.95 -5.69
CA VAL A 114 -11.14 1.70 -5.59
C VAL A 114 -11.01 3.00 -6.39
N THR A 115 -12.11 3.43 -6.99
CA THR A 115 -12.21 4.75 -7.62
C THR A 115 -12.50 5.80 -6.58
N ALA A 116 -11.56 6.72 -6.38
CA ALA A 116 -11.74 7.88 -5.53
C ALA A 116 -12.40 9.01 -6.33
N THR A 117 -13.36 9.68 -5.70
CA THR A 117 -14.06 10.84 -6.26
C THR A 117 -13.41 12.13 -5.76
N ALA A 118 -13.38 13.16 -6.60
CA ALA A 118 -12.88 14.47 -6.20
C ALA A 118 -13.67 15.02 -4.99
N ALA A 119 -12.96 15.59 -4.03
CA ALA A 119 -13.53 16.29 -2.88
C ALA A 119 -13.86 17.75 -3.24
N ALA A 120 -14.48 18.48 -2.31
CA ALA A 120 -14.72 19.91 -2.46
C ALA A 120 -13.43 20.75 -2.57
N THR A 121 -12.30 20.23 -2.07
CA THR A 121 -11.00 20.89 -2.14
C THR A 121 -10.25 20.46 -3.41
N PRO A 122 -9.71 21.39 -4.21
CA PRO A 122 -8.87 21.07 -5.37
C PRO A 122 -7.72 20.14 -5.00
N GLY A 123 -7.45 19.12 -5.83
CA GLY A 123 -6.45 18.09 -5.55
C GLY A 123 -6.77 17.14 -4.39
N ALA A 124 -7.88 17.28 -3.68
CA ALA A 124 -8.29 16.33 -2.65
C ALA A 124 -9.28 15.31 -3.23
N TYR A 125 -9.14 14.06 -2.82
CA TYR A 125 -9.97 12.95 -3.26
C TYR A 125 -10.47 12.18 -2.05
N VAL A 126 -11.71 11.72 -2.10
CA VAL A 126 -12.31 10.88 -1.07
C VAL A 126 -12.65 9.52 -1.66
N TYR A 127 -12.41 8.48 -0.89
CA TYR A 127 -12.88 7.14 -1.19
C TYR A 127 -13.45 6.50 0.08
N MET A 128 -14.34 5.53 -0.11
CA MET A 128 -14.86 4.72 1.00
C MET A 128 -13.97 3.49 1.17
N ASP A 129 -13.48 3.26 2.38
CA ASP A 129 -12.74 2.04 2.69
C ASP A 129 -13.68 0.84 2.87
N GLY A 130 -13.12 -0.37 3.00
CA GLY A 130 -13.90 -1.59 3.22
C GLY A 130 -14.68 -1.62 4.54
N THR A 131 -14.47 -0.65 5.43
CA THR A 131 -15.22 -0.49 6.69
C THR A 131 -16.38 0.50 6.58
N GLY A 132 -16.57 1.12 5.41
CA GLY A 132 -17.56 2.19 5.22
C GLY A 132 -17.08 3.57 5.67
N THR A 133 -15.81 3.71 6.07
CA THR A 133 -15.26 5.00 6.50
C THR A 133 -14.75 5.77 5.28
N TYR A 134 -15.17 7.03 5.15
CA TYR A 134 -14.64 7.92 4.12
C TYR A 134 -13.24 8.40 4.49
N ARG A 135 -12.29 8.22 3.58
CA ARG A 135 -10.90 8.67 3.73
C ARG A 135 -10.53 9.62 2.62
N GLY A 136 -9.97 10.75 3.02
CA GLY A 136 -9.44 11.77 2.12
C GLY A 136 -7.93 11.60 1.89
N PHE A 137 -7.47 11.82 0.67
CA PHE A 137 -6.05 12.01 0.38
C PHE A 137 -5.87 13.16 -0.62
N VAL A 138 -4.68 13.75 -0.62
CA VAL A 138 -4.33 14.83 -1.55
C VAL A 138 -3.45 14.26 -2.66
N HIS A 139 -3.79 14.56 -3.91
CA HIS A 139 -3.04 14.19 -5.09
C HIS A 139 -2.88 15.42 -6.00
N GLY A 140 -1.67 15.61 -6.52
CA GLY A 140 -1.33 16.82 -7.29
C GLY A 140 -1.93 16.88 -8.70
N GLU A 141 -2.54 15.80 -9.19
CA GLU A 141 -3.26 15.80 -10.47
C GLU A 141 -4.74 16.07 -10.24
N ASP A 142 -5.29 17.08 -10.93
CA ASP A 142 -6.71 17.38 -10.94
C ASP A 142 -7.43 16.51 -11.99
N GLY A 143 -8.37 15.70 -11.54
CA GLY A 143 -9.18 14.81 -12.36
C GLY A 143 -10.50 14.50 -11.64
N PRO A 144 -11.57 14.19 -12.39
CA PRO A 144 -12.87 13.92 -11.76
C PRO A 144 -12.87 12.60 -10.95
N TYR A 145 -12.04 11.64 -11.37
CA TYR A 145 -11.89 10.34 -10.73
C TYR A 145 -10.43 9.87 -10.81
N VAL A 146 -9.92 9.32 -9.71
CA VAL A 146 -8.59 8.70 -9.66
C VAL A 146 -8.74 7.27 -9.18
N THR A 147 -8.12 6.33 -9.89
CA THR A 147 -8.04 4.94 -9.43
C THR A 147 -6.94 4.84 -8.40
N VAL A 148 -7.28 4.24 -7.25
CA VAL A 148 -6.43 4.22 -6.08
C VAL A 148 -6.31 2.77 -5.60
N SER A 149 -5.10 2.36 -5.25
CA SER A 149 -4.85 1.08 -4.57
C SER A 149 -4.44 1.31 -3.13
N TYR A 150 -5.08 0.65 -2.18
CA TYR A 150 -4.73 0.73 -0.75
C TYR A 150 -4.54 -0.66 -0.13
N ASP A 151 -3.81 -0.71 0.99
CA ASP A 151 -3.65 -1.92 1.81
C ASP A 151 -4.86 -2.02 2.77
N PRO A 152 -5.64 -3.13 2.76
CA PRO A 152 -6.76 -3.29 3.69
C PRO A 152 -6.35 -3.25 5.17
N ARG A 153 -5.08 -3.51 5.51
CA ARG A 153 -4.57 -3.42 6.89
C ARG A 153 -4.19 -2.01 7.31
N ASP A 154 -3.85 -1.17 6.34
CA ASP A 154 -3.51 0.23 6.56
C ASP A 154 -4.15 1.08 5.45
N PRO A 155 -5.45 1.38 5.58
CA PRO A 155 -6.16 2.15 4.57
C PRO A 155 -5.62 3.59 4.46
N ALA A 156 -4.84 4.10 5.41
CA ALA A 156 -4.17 5.39 5.21
C ALA A 156 -3.03 5.31 4.16
N ASP A 157 -2.54 4.10 3.88
CA ASP A 157 -1.53 3.86 2.88
C ASP A 157 -2.15 3.74 1.49
N VAL A 158 -2.11 4.87 0.79
CA VAL A 158 -2.73 5.04 -0.51
C VAL A 158 -1.70 5.17 -1.62
N LEU A 159 -1.86 4.37 -2.68
CA LEU A 159 -1.01 4.42 -3.86
C LEU A 159 -1.84 4.67 -5.12
N VAL A 160 -1.60 5.82 -5.72
CA VAL A 160 -2.14 6.17 -7.03
C VAL A 160 -1.23 5.55 -8.10
N PRO A 161 -1.70 4.58 -8.90
CA PRO A 161 -0.94 4.07 -10.01
C PRO A 161 -0.76 5.20 -11.01
N ARG A 162 0.48 5.68 -11.18
CA ARG A 162 0.81 6.67 -12.18
C ARG A 162 0.36 6.12 -13.54
N ARG A 163 -0.57 6.81 -14.23
CA ARG A 163 -0.96 6.44 -15.59
C ARG A 163 0.33 6.42 -16.40
N ARG A 164 0.65 5.26 -16.97
CA ARG A 164 1.69 5.21 -18.00
C ARG A 164 1.10 5.97 -19.17
N THR A 165 1.50 7.23 -19.33
CA THR A 165 1.25 7.97 -20.56
C THR A 165 1.89 7.14 -21.67
N CYS A 166 1.08 6.41 -22.42
CA CYS A 166 1.50 5.87 -23.70
C CYS A 166 1.73 7.11 -24.57
N ALA A 167 2.99 7.51 -24.72
CA ALA A 167 3.38 8.42 -25.78
C ALA A 167 3.11 7.66 -27.09
N PHE A 168 2.07 8.09 -27.80
CA PHE A 168 1.78 7.69 -29.18
C PHE A 168 2.56 8.59 -30.13
#